data_AF-N9Q5D9-F1
#
_entry.id   AF-N9Q5D9-F1
#
_cell.length_a   1.000
_cell.length_b   1.000
_cell.length_c   1.000
_cell.angle_alpha   90.00
_cell.angle_beta   90.00
_cell.angle_gamma   90.00
#
_symmetry.space_group_name_H-M   'P 1'
#
loop_
_entity.id
_entity.type
_entity.pdbx_description
1 polymer ?
#
loop_
_entity_poly.entity_id
_entity_poly.type
_entity_poly.pdbx_seq_one_letter_code
_entity_poly.pdbx_strand_id
1 'polypeptide(L)'
;MSKAINPNMHIKQNLNAEIEAWLAKGNAITTIQSKFQARRVEYSKKLKAMRLEDEQKQLKKQKRIENQATEQQITMLSSWLNEHKGRAKALVEVLGCAHSYISQIKSFTRPCSKARFEEIKHAIHRVEQGEKYL
;
A
#
# COMPACT_ATOMS: atom_id res chain seq x y z
N MET A 1 54.87 -73.55 12.88
CA MET A 1 54.69 -72.65 11.71
C MET A 1 53.31 -72.95 11.14
N SER A 2 52.22 -72.44 11.74
CA SER A 2 51.60 -71.12 11.46
C SER A 2 51.07 -71.09 10.01
N LYS A 3 49.78 -70.93 9.72
CA LYS A 3 48.79 -70.01 10.29
C LYS A 3 47.37 -70.61 10.18
N ALA A 4 46.60 -70.57 11.26
CA ALA A 4 45.17 -70.83 11.23
C ALA A 4 44.49 -69.67 10.48
N ILE A 5 43.88 -69.96 9.33
CA ILE A 5 43.06 -69.01 8.58
C ILE A 5 41.73 -68.91 9.33
N ASN A 6 41.46 -67.74 9.87
CA ASN A 6 40.21 -67.44 10.59
C ASN A 6 39.03 -67.66 9.63
N PRO A 7 38.10 -68.59 9.90
CA PRO A 7 37.01 -68.95 8.99
C PRO A 7 35.97 -67.84 8.82
N ASN A 8 36.07 -66.74 9.58
CA ASN A 8 35.14 -65.63 9.56
C ASN A 8 35.63 -64.42 8.72
N MET A 9 36.44 -64.68 7.70
CA MET A 9 36.95 -63.68 6.76
C MET A 9 36.25 -63.80 5.40
N HIS A 10 34.92 -63.77 5.39
CA HIS A 10 34.18 -63.39 4.20
C HIS A 10 34.31 -61.87 4.03
N ILE A 11 35.50 -61.39 3.65
CA ILE A 11 35.66 -60.02 3.17
C ILE A 11 34.98 -59.96 1.81
N LYS A 12 33.66 -59.73 1.90
CA LYS A 12 32.78 -59.02 0.99
C LYS A 12 33.30 -58.90 -0.45
N GLN A 13 33.52 -60.03 -1.13
CA GLN A 13 33.78 -60.04 -2.57
C GLN A 13 32.62 -59.41 -3.37
N ASN A 14 31.44 -59.33 -2.73
CA ASN A 14 30.24 -58.74 -3.31
C ASN A 14 30.14 -57.21 -3.14
N LEU A 15 31.03 -56.57 -2.36
CA LEU A 15 30.97 -55.11 -2.21
C LEU A 15 31.33 -54.40 -3.50
N ASN A 16 32.39 -54.83 -4.19
CA ASN A 16 32.78 -54.20 -5.45
C ASN A 16 31.72 -54.41 -6.53
N ALA A 17 31.11 -55.60 -6.60
CA ALA A 17 30.02 -55.85 -7.53
C ALA A 17 28.77 -55.02 -7.20
N GLU A 18 28.43 -54.87 -5.91
CA GLU A 18 27.34 -54.00 -5.45
C GLU A 18 27.62 -52.51 -5.73
N ILE A 19 28.87 -52.06 -5.54
CA ILE A 19 29.30 -50.69 -5.81
C ILE A 19 29.25 -50.40 -7.32
N GLU A 20 29.78 -51.30 -8.15
CA GLU A 20 29.74 -51.17 -9.62
C GLU A 20 28.30 -51.21 -10.14
N ALA A 21 27.44 -52.08 -9.60
CA ALA A 21 26.02 -52.10 -9.93
C ALA A 21 25.28 -50.83 -9.48
N TRP A 22 25.69 -50.25 -8.36
CA TRP A 22 25.14 -48.99 -7.85
C TRP A 22 25.60 -47.78 -8.68
N LEU A 23 26.87 -47.74 -9.07
CA LEU A 23 27.44 -46.73 -9.97
C LEU A 23 26.85 -46.84 -11.38
N ALA A 24 26.64 -48.06 -11.89
CA ALA A 24 26.01 -48.32 -13.20
C ALA A 24 24.52 -47.96 -13.24
N LYS A 25 23.81 -48.04 -12.10
CA LYS A 25 22.46 -47.45 -11.93
C LYS A 25 22.48 -45.92 -11.89
N GLY A 26 23.66 -45.31 -12.00
CA GLY A 26 23.85 -43.91 -12.33
C GLY A 26 23.45 -42.98 -11.19
N ASN A 27 23.95 -43.22 -9.97
CA ASN A 27 23.89 -42.32 -8.80
C ASN A 27 22.81 -41.25 -8.84
N ALA A 28 21.58 -41.69 -9.05
CA ALA A 28 20.48 -40.79 -9.27
C ALA A 28 20.05 -40.36 -7.87
N ILE A 29 20.70 -39.32 -7.35
CA ILE A 29 20.06 -38.42 -6.39
C ILE A 29 18.91 -37.79 -7.18
N THR A 30 17.83 -38.55 -7.36
CA THR A 30 16.61 -38.12 -8.02
C THR A 30 15.99 -37.11 -7.08
N THR A 31 16.32 -35.85 -7.37
CA THR A 31 15.80 -34.65 -6.71
C THR A 31 15.99 -34.64 -5.20
N ILE A 32 16.96 -33.84 -4.73
CA ILE A 32 16.84 -33.24 -3.41
C ILE A 32 15.51 -32.49 -3.41
N GLN A 33 14.47 -33.03 -2.75
CA GLN A 33 13.21 -32.34 -2.52
C GLN A 33 13.51 -31.16 -1.60
N SER A 34 13.97 -30.09 -2.24
CA SER A 34 14.44 -28.91 -1.56
C SER A 34 13.23 -28.17 -1.04
N LYS A 35 12.98 -28.28 0.27
CA LYS A 35 12.02 -27.42 1.01
C LYS A 35 12.29 -25.92 0.79
N PHE A 36 13.42 -25.54 0.19
CA PHE A 36 13.72 -24.18 -0.22
C PHE A 36 12.91 -23.73 -1.45
N GLN A 37 12.57 -24.62 -2.39
CA GLN A 37 11.79 -24.24 -3.58
C GLN A 37 10.35 -23.86 -3.20
N ALA A 38 9.70 -24.65 -2.35
CA ALA A 38 8.37 -24.33 -1.82
C ALA A 38 8.37 -23.00 -1.05
N ARG A 39 9.34 -22.81 -0.14
CA ARG A 39 9.53 -21.54 0.60
C ARG A 39 9.79 -20.35 -0.32
N ARG A 40 10.54 -20.52 -1.42
CA ARG A 40 10.81 -19.45 -2.41
C ARG A 40 9.53 -19.03 -3.15
N VAL A 41 8.69 -20.00 -3.54
CA VAL A 41 7.40 -19.72 -4.22
C VAL A 41 6.43 -19.02 -3.27
N GLU A 42 6.34 -19.46 -2.01
CA GLU A 42 5.53 -18.81 -0.98
C GLU A 42 5.98 -17.36 -0.71
N TYR A 43 7.29 -17.14 -0.56
CA TYR A 43 7.86 -15.81 -0.40
C TYR A 43 7.55 -14.90 -1.60
N SER A 44 7.67 -15.42 -2.82
CA SER A 44 7.33 -14.68 -4.04
C SER A 44 5.84 -14.32 -4.10
N LYS A 45 4.94 -15.24 -3.75
CA LYS A 45 3.49 -14.98 -3.67
C LYS A 45 3.18 -13.91 -2.63
N LYS A 46 3.77 -14.00 -1.44
CA LYS A 46 3.60 -13.01 -0.37
C LYS A 46 4.10 -11.63 -0.79
N LEU A 47 5.25 -11.55 -1.47
CA LEU A 47 5.78 -10.29 -1.98
C LEU A 47 4.89 -9.66 -3.06
N LYS A 48 4.33 -10.48 -3.97
CA LYS A 48 3.36 -10.01 -4.97
C LYS A 48 2.08 -9.48 -4.32
N ALA A 49 1.56 -10.19 -3.31
CA ALA A 49 0.38 -9.75 -2.56
C ALA A 49 0.62 -8.40 -1.86
N MET A 50 1.76 -8.25 -1.18
CA MET A 50 2.15 -6.99 -0.53
C MET A 50 2.22 -5.82 -1.53
N ARG A 51 2.86 -6.04 -2.70
CA ARG A 51 2.92 -5.01 -3.75
C ARG A 51 1.55 -4.62 -4.26
N LEU A 52 0.65 -5.59 -4.45
CA LEU A 52 -0.72 -5.33 -4.88
C LEU A 52 -1.51 -4.55 -3.83
N GLU A 53 -1.35 -4.88 -2.54
CA GLU A 53 -1.96 -4.12 -1.46
C GLU A 53 -1.45 -2.68 -1.41
N ASP A 54 -0.14 -2.47 -1.58
CA ASP A 54 0.45 -1.14 -1.59
C ASP A 54 0.00 -0.33 -2.80
N GLU A 55 -0.09 -0.95 -3.98
CA GLU A 55 -0.67 -0.32 -5.17
C GLU A 55 -2.13 0.10 -4.94
N GLN A 56 -2.94 -0.77 -4.34
CA GLN A 56 -4.33 -0.43 -3.99
C GLN A 56 -4.41 0.72 -2.98
N LYS A 57 -3.51 0.76 -1.98
CA LYS A 57 -3.43 1.89 -1.02
C LYS A 57 -3.07 3.19 -1.74
N GLN A 58 -2.11 3.16 -2.67
CA GLN A 58 -1.73 4.34 -3.45
C GLN A 58 -2.87 4.80 -4.35
N LEU A 59 -3.56 3.90 -5.04
CA LEU A 59 -4.74 4.24 -5.86
C LEU A 59 -5.85 4.89 -5.02
N LYS A 60 -6.13 4.37 -3.82
CA LYS A 60 -7.10 4.97 -2.90
C LYS A 60 -6.65 6.36 -2.43
N LYS A 61 -5.37 6.55 -2.12
CA LYS A 61 -4.80 7.85 -1.74
C LYS A 61 -4.92 8.85 -2.90
N GLN A 62 -4.57 8.43 -4.11
CA GLN A 62 -4.63 9.24 -5.31
C GLN A 62 -6.07 9.71 -5.60
N LYS A 63 -7.05 8.79 -5.57
CA LYS A 63 -8.47 9.14 -5.70
C LYS A 63 -8.94 10.15 -4.64
N ARG A 64 -8.45 10.03 -3.40
CA ARG A 64 -8.77 11.01 -2.34
C ARG A 64 -8.19 12.39 -2.63
N ILE A 65 -6.98 12.48 -3.19
CA ILE A 65 -6.36 13.75 -3.60
C ILE A 65 -7.10 14.33 -4.80
N GLU A 66 -7.43 13.51 -5.79
CA GLU A 66 -8.19 13.94 -6.98
C GLU A 66 -9.58 14.46 -6.64
N ASN A 67 -10.22 13.97 -5.57
CA ASN A 67 -11.51 14.45 -5.11
C ASN A 67 -11.41 15.70 -4.20
N GLN A 68 -10.21 16.20 -3.90
CA GLN A 68 -10.04 17.42 -3.13
C GLN A 68 -10.12 18.67 -4.01
N ALA A 69 -10.59 19.75 -3.41
CA ALA A 69 -10.52 21.09 -3.97
C ALA A 69 -9.06 21.45 -4.22
N THR A 70 -8.80 22.19 -5.29
CA THR A 70 -7.44 22.60 -5.66
C THR A 70 -6.92 23.64 -4.68
N GLU A 71 -5.60 23.77 -4.57
CA GLU A 71 -4.98 24.80 -3.75
C GLU A 71 -5.43 26.21 -4.17
N GLN A 72 -5.55 26.45 -5.47
CA GLN A 72 -6.06 27.70 -6.04
C GLN A 72 -7.49 28.02 -5.56
N GLN A 73 -8.36 27.01 -5.49
CA GLN A 73 -9.73 27.15 -4.97
C GLN A 73 -9.73 27.58 -3.50
N ILE A 74 -8.88 26.97 -2.68
CA ILE A 74 -8.77 27.33 -1.24
C ILE A 74 -8.15 28.72 -1.06
N THR A 75 -7.18 29.09 -1.88
CA THR A 75 -6.59 30.43 -1.89
C THR A 75 -7.62 31.49 -2.28
N MET A 76 -8.44 31.23 -3.31
CA MET A 76 -9.56 32.11 -3.70
C MET A 76 -10.54 32.34 -2.54
N LEU A 77 -10.96 31.27 -1.84
CA LEU A 77 -11.79 31.38 -0.64
C LEU A 77 -11.10 32.22 0.44
N SER A 78 -9.81 31.99 0.66
CA SER A 78 -9.04 32.70 1.68
C SER A 78 -8.93 34.21 1.41
N SER A 79 -8.71 34.60 0.15
CA SER A 79 -8.73 35.99 -0.28
C SER A 79 -10.11 36.62 -0.07
N TRP A 80 -11.17 35.97 -0.56
CA TRP A 80 -12.54 36.45 -0.42
C TRP A 80 -12.95 36.68 1.05
N LEU A 81 -12.55 35.78 1.95
CA LEU A 81 -12.80 35.90 3.39
C LEU A 81 -12.06 37.08 4.03
N ASN A 82 -10.90 37.47 3.50
CA ASN A 82 -10.08 38.54 4.04
C ASN A 82 -10.46 39.93 3.49
N GLU A 83 -11.12 39.99 2.33
CA GLU A 83 -11.54 41.25 1.70
C GLU A 83 -12.50 42.06 2.57
N HIS A 84 -13.46 41.41 3.24
CA HIS A 84 -14.44 42.09 4.10
C HIS A 84 -14.57 41.43 5.47
N LYS A 85 -14.54 42.25 6.53
CA LYS A 85 -14.79 41.80 7.90
C LYS A 85 -16.24 41.30 8.00
N GLY A 86 -16.42 40.10 8.54
CA GLY A 86 -17.74 39.50 8.75
C GLY A 86 -18.15 38.44 7.72
N ARG A 87 -17.49 38.37 6.55
CA ARG A 87 -17.77 37.35 5.53
C ARG A 87 -17.65 35.92 6.03
N ALA A 88 -16.64 35.64 6.87
CA ALA A 88 -16.50 34.34 7.51
C ALA A 88 -17.73 33.97 8.35
N LYS A 89 -18.29 34.92 9.09
CA LYS A 89 -19.49 34.70 9.90
C LYS A 89 -20.71 34.45 9.02
N ALA A 90 -20.94 35.32 8.02
CA ALA A 90 -22.06 35.18 7.09
C ALA A 90 -22.00 33.86 6.31
N LEU A 91 -20.81 33.48 5.83
CA LEU A 91 -20.61 32.21 5.12
C LEU A 91 -20.93 31.00 6.00
N VAL A 92 -20.51 31.04 7.26
CA VAL A 92 -20.76 29.97 8.24
C VAL A 92 -22.25 29.85 8.56
N GLU A 93 -22.97 30.96 8.67
CA GLU A 93 -24.43 31.00 8.85
C GLU A 93 -25.15 30.38 7.65
N VAL A 94 -24.77 30.74 6.41
CA VAL A 94 -25.37 30.18 5.19
C VAL A 94 -25.09 28.68 5.05
N LEU A 95 -23.87 28.24 5.40
CA LEU A 95 -23.47 26.84 5.31
C LEU A 95 -23.91 25.97 6.49
N GLY A 96 -24.42 26.57 7.57
CA GLY A 96 -24.79 25.86 8.79
C GLY A 96 -23.63 25.08 9.42
N CYS A 97 -22.40 25.60 9.34
CA CYS A 97 -21.20 24.90 9.83
C CYS A 97 -20.56 25.61 11.03
N ALA A 98 -19.46 25.09 11.57
CA ALA A 98 -18.71 25.77 12.62
C ALA A 98 -17.70 26.76 12.01
N HIS A 99 -17.41 27.86 12.70
CA HIS A 99 -16.39 28.81 12.22
C HIS A 99 -14.99 28.17 12.10
N SER A 100 -14.68 27.24 13.01
CA SER A 100 -13.43 26.45 12.96
C SER A 100 -13.31 25.63 11.67
N TYR A 101 -14.42 25.18 11.09
CA TYR A 101 -14.43 24.42 9.84
C TYR A 101 -13.84 25.24 8.68
N ILE A 102 -14.34 26.45 8.48
CA ILE A 102 -13.85 27.37 7.44
C ILE A 102 -12.40 27.80 7.73
N SER A 103 -12.06 28.02 9.00
CA SER A 103 -10.69 28.34 9.41
C SER A 103 -9.69 27.21 9.12
N GLN A 104 -10.09 25.95 9.31
CA GLN A 104 -9.24 24.79 9.01
C GLN A 104 -9.06 24.59 7.50
N ILE A 105 -10.10 24.85 6.70
CA ILE A 105 -9.98 24.82 5.23
C ILE A 105 -9.03 25.92 4.76
N LYS A 106 -9.20 27.16 5.25
CA LYS A 106 -8.33 28.29 4.95
C LYS A 106 -6.86 28.03 5.31
N SER A 107 -6.60 27.34 6.43
CA SER A 107 -5.23 27.02 6.87
C SER A 107 -4.66 25.75 6.23
N PHE A 108 -5.35 25.14 5.26
CA PHE A 108 -4.98 23.87 4.63
C PHE A 108 -4.83 22.69 5.60
N THR A 109 -5.27 22.84 6.85
CA THR A 109 -5.19 21.80 7.89
C THR A 109 -6.31 20.78 7.74
N ARG A 110 -7.40 21.13 7.03
CA ARG A 110 -8.47 20.21 6.70
C ARG A 110 -8.67 20.14 5.18
N PRO A 111 -8.63 18.94 4.58
CA PRO A 111 -8.95 18.77 3.17
C PRO A 111 -10.43 19.10 2.91
N CYS A 112 -10.70 19.83 1.83
CA CYS A 112 -12.04 20.09 1.34
C CYS A 112 -12.27 19.26 0.08
N SER A 113 -13.38 18.53 -0.01
CA SER A 113 -13.74 17.82 -1.25
C SER A 113 -14.25 18.80 -2.30
N LYS A 114 -14.12 18.47 -3.59
CA LYS A 114 -14.66 19.27 -4.70
C LYS A 114 -16.15 19.57 -4.55
N ALA A 115 -16.96 18.57 -4.23
CA ALA A 115 -18.41 18.73 -4.01
C ALA A 115 -18.71 19.77 -2.92
N ARG A 116 -18.05 19.64 -1.75
CA ARG A 116 -18.19 20.60 -0.66
C ARG A 116 -17.67 22.00 -1.01
N PHE A 117 -16.66 22.10 -1.87
CA PHE A 117 -16.19 23.40 -2.33
C PHE A 117 -17.21 24.09 -3.24
N GLU A 118 -17.92 23.35 -4.10
CA GLU A 118 -19.02 23.93 -4.88
C GLU A 118 -20.16 24.43 -3.98
N GLU A 119 -20.49 23.72 -2.90
CA GLU A 119 -21.43 24.23 -1.88
C GLU A 119 -20.95 25.53 -1.24
N ILE A 120 -19.66 25.61 -0.89
CA ILE A 120 -19.03 26.84 -0.38
C ILE A 120 -19.14 27.96 -1.42
N LYS A 121 -18.89 27.69 -2.69
CA LYS A 121 -18.98 28.66 -3.78
C LYS A 121 -20.40 29.20 -3.97
N HIS A 122 -21.40 28.33 -3.90
CA HIS A 122 -22.80 28.76 -3.91
C HIS A 122 -23.15 29.61 -2.69
N ALA A 123 -22.64 29.27 -1.51
CA ALA A 123 -22.85 30.05 -0.30
C ALA A 123 -22.15 31.43 -0.37
N ILE A 124 -20.93 31.51 -0.90
CA ILE A 124 -20.23 32.77 -1.20
C ILE A 124 -21.13 33.68 -2.04
N HIS A 125 -21.69 33.14 -3.14
CA HIS A 125 -22.54 33.94 -4.01
C HIS A 125 -23.79 34.48 -3.31
N ARG A 126 -24.39 33.70 -2.41
CA ARG A 126 -25.53 34.17 -1.60
C ARG A 126 -25.13 35.29 -0.64
N VAL A 127 -23.96 35.18 -0.01
CA VAL A 127 -23.44 36.25 0.86
C VAL A 127 -23.19 37.52 0.05
N GLU A 128 -22.55 37.42 -1.11
CA GLU A 128 -22.30 38.56 -2.00
C GLU A 128 -23.59 39.22 -2.50
N GLN A 129 -24.63 38.43 -2.79
CA GLN A 129 -25.95 38.98 -3.11
C GLN A 129 -26.53 39.76 -1.93
N GLY A 130 -26.42 39.23 -0.71
CA GLY A 130 -26.84 39.94 0.51
C GLY A 130 -26.07 41.26 0.72
N GLU A 131 -24.77 41.29 0.43
CA GLU A 131 -23.94 42.50 0.51
C GLU A 131 -24.33 43.57 -0.51
N LYS A 132 -24.80 43.18 -1.71
CA LYS A 132 -25.18 44.14 -2.78
C LYS A 132 -26.49 44.90 -2.52
N TYR A 133 -27.33 44.40 -1.63
CA TYR A 133 -28.64 44.99 -1.30
C TYR A 133 -28.69 45.58 0.12
N LEU A 134 -27.53 45.72 0.77
CA LEU A 134 -27.32 46.44 2.02
C LEU A 134 -26.66 47.79 1.75
#